data_AF-A0A8H3IVM5-F1
#
_entry.id   AF-A0A8H3IVM5-F1
#
_cell.length_a   1.000
_cell.length_b   1.000
_cell.length_c   1.000
_cell.angle_alpha   90.00
_cell.angle_beta   90.00
_cell.angle_gamma   90.00
#
_symmetry.space_group_name_H-M   'P 1'
#
loop_
_entity.id
_entity.type
_entity.pdbx_description
1 polymer ?
#
loop_
_entity_poly.entity_id
_entity_poly.type
_entity_poly.pdbx_seq_one_letter_code
_entity_poly.pdbx_strand_id
1 'polypeptide(L)'
;MSFGYSIGDFIALGQLTWKVYDRCKKSAAEFRDLSREVSSLHFVLKAIEEAWGANDLAPYQRYELSNLVEGCREVLRDLEHKLDKYQSLGSNWKSPLDRFRWAAEDIAPMRVRLMHNAVYLSTFNAALTSRSHSDRIQSSEAQILQKLNELQLEFQEGKRAAPAFSLVTVETLDKEETWHNIIKELQTKDLDTRSISTNQGYIRGWIDQVLLVDEDADT
;
A
#
# COMPACT_ATOMS: atom_id res chain seq x y z
N MET A 1 31.22 -5.04 7.77
CA MET A 1 30.30 -6.16 7.98
C MET A 1 29.00 -5.57 8.49
N SER A 2 27.97 -5.46 7.67
CA SER A 2 26.68 -4.97 8.13
C SER A 2 26.04 -6.06 9.00
N PHE A 3 25.72 -5.70 10.24
CA PHE A 3 24.71 -6.42 11.00
C PHE A 3 23.49 -6.56 10.08
N GLY A 4 23.17 -7.80 9.72
CA GLY A 4 22.14 -8.10 8.75
C GLY A 4 20.80 -7.54 9.21
N TYR A 5 20.09 -6.92 8.28
CA TYR A 5 18.73 -6.45 8.43
C TYR A 5 17.86 -7.47 9.19
N SER A 6 17.21 -7.01 10.26
CA SER A 6 16.49 -7.85 11.21
C SER A 6 14.97 -7.70 11.10
N ILE A 7 14.23 -8.63 11.69
CA ILE A 7 12.78 -8.50 11.82
C ILE A 7 12.38 -7.25 12.64
N GLY A 8 13.24 -6.81 13.56
CA GLY A 8 13.04 -5.58 14.32
C GLY A 8 13.05 -4.32 13.44
N ASP A 9 13.90 -4.28 12.41
CA ASP A 9 13.95 -3.15 11.47
C ASP A 9 12.68 -3.05 10.63
N PHE A 10 12.06 -4.20 10.37
CA PHE A 10 10.82 -4.33 9.63
C PHE A 10 9.61 -3.88 10.46
N ILE A 11 9.53 -4.33 11.71
CA ILE A 11 8.52 -3.86 12.68
C ILE A 11 8.62 -2.34 12.85
N ALA A 12 9.85 -1.81 13.00
CA ALA A 12 10.08 -0.38 13.10
C ALA A 12 9.62 0.37 11.84
N LEU A 13 9.79 -0.22 10.65
CA LEU A 13 9.25 0.35 9.42
C LEU A 13 7.71 0.35 9.45
N GLY A 14 7.05 -0.75 9.83
CA GLY A 14 5.59 -0.80 9.97
C GLY A 14 5.05 0.26 10.93
N GLN A 15 5.72 0.48 12.06
CA GLN A 15 5.38 1.55 13.01
C GLN A 15 5.55 2.94 12.41
N LEU A 16 6.64 3.17 11.67
CA LEU A 16 6.86 4.43 10.94
C LEU A 16 5.75 4.66 9.91
N THR A 17 5.42 3.66 9.10
CA THR A 17 4.37 3.74 8.08
C THR A 17 3.03 4.10 8.71
N TRP A 18 2.65 3.45 9.83
CA TRP A 18 1.43 3.76 10.56
C TRP A 18 1.39 5.19 11.11
N LYS A 19 2.50 5.67 11.66
CA LYS A 19 2.64 7.05 12.13
C LYS A 19 2.47 8.06 10.99
N VAL A 20 3.12 7.81 9.85
CA VAL A 20 3.01 8.68 8.66
C VAL A 20 1.59 8.66 8.09
N TYR A 21 0.97 7.50 8.06
CA TYR A 21 -0.42 7.34 7.66
C TYR A 21 -1.37 8.22 8.49
N ASP A 22 -1.27 8.15 9.82
CA ASP A 22 -2.11 8.95 10.74
C ASP A 22 -1.90 10.46 10.52
N ARG A 23 -0.66 10.88 10.29
CA ARG A 23 -0.32 12.29 9.97
C ARG A 23 -0.90 12.73 8.64
N CYS A 24 -0.81 11.91 7.60
CA CYS A 24 -1.41 12.19 6.28
C CYS A 24 -2.93 12.34 6.41
N LYS A 25 -3.60 11.38 7.07
CA LYS A 25 -5.06 11.38 7.25
C LYS A 25 -5.56 12.67 7.91
N LYS A 26 -4.86 13.13 8.94
CA LYS A 26 -5.21 14.35 9.72
C LYS A 26 -4.73 15.66 9.08
N SER A 27 -4.09 15.61 7.92
CA SER A 27 -3.54 16.79 7.24
C SER A 27 -4.52 17.40 6.24
N ALA A 28 -4.04 18.40 5.51
CA ALA A 28 -4.73 19.02 4.38
C ALA A 28 -5.03 18.00 3.27
N ALA A 29 -6.02 18.31 2.42
CA ALA A 29 -6.53 17.41 1.39
C ALA A 29 -5.41 16.79 0.53
N GLU A 30 -4.40 17.58 0.15
CA GLU A 30 -3.29 17.14 -0.69
C GLU A 30 -2.48 15.98 -0.06
N PHE A 31 -2.35 15.98 1.28
CA PHE A 31 -1.69 14.91 2.02
C PHE A 31 -2.65 13.81 2.46
N ARG A 32 -3.93 14.15 2.71
CA ARG A 32 -4.96 13.16 3.02
C ARG A 32 -5.08 12.16 1.89
N ASP A 33 -5.00 12.64 0.64
CA ASP A 33 -5.03 11.76 -0.52
C ASP A 33 -3.84 10.79 -0.57
N LEU A 34 -2.70 11.10 0.07
CA LEU A 34 -1.56 10.17 0.18
C LEU A 34 -1.74 9.11 1.29
N SER A 35 -2.70 9.30 2.20
CA SER A 35 -2.94 8.34 3.27
C SER A 35 -3.32 6.96 2.72
N ARG A 36 -3.95 6.90 1.54
CA ARG A 36 -4.29 5.65 0.86
C ARG A 36 -3.04 4.88 0.43
N GLU A 37 -2.08 5.55 -0.22
CA GLU A 37 -0.83 4.91 -0.62
C GLU A 37 0.01 4.47 0.58
N VAL A 38 0.06 5.29 1.64
CA VAL A 38 0.76 4.91 2.88
C VAL A 38 0.06 3.73 3.56
N SER A 39 -1.28 3.68 3.56
CA SER A 39 -2.05 2.55 4.09
C SER A 39 -1.82 1.28 3.29
N SER A 40 -1.77 1.36 1.95
CA SER A 40 -1.45 0.21 1.11
C SER A 40 -0.06 -0.32 1.40
N LEU A 41 0.93 0.57 1.52
CA LEU A 41 2.29 0.19 1.92
C LEU A 41 2.30 -0.49 3.29
N HIS A 42 1.55 0.04 4.26
CA HIS A 42 1.42 -0.56 5.59
C HIS A 42 0.81 -1.96 5.55
N PHE A 43 -0.25 -2.14 4.75
CA PHE A 43 -0.89 -3.43 4.56
C PHE A 43 0.10 -4.46 3.97
N VAL A 44 0.88 -4.05 2.96
CA VAL A 44 1.91 -4.91 2.37
C VAL A 44 2.99 -5.28 3.38
N LEU A 45 3.41 -4.33 4.22
CA LEU A 45 4.38 -4.60 5.26
C LEU A 45 3.85 -5.67 6.23
N LYS A 46 2.63 -5.51 6.75
CA LYS A 46 2.02 -6.53 7.64
C LYS A 46 1.95 -7.91 6.99
N ALA A 47 1.53 -8.00 5.74
CA ALA A 47 1.46 -9.27 5.02
C ALA A 47 2.83 -9.97 4.91
N ILE A 48 3.91 -9.21 4.72
CA ILE A 48 5.28 -9.74 4.71
C ILE A 48 5.74 -10.12 6.13
N GLU A 49 5.40 -9.35 7.16
CA GLU A 49 5.72 -9.69 8.56
C GLU A 49 5.14 -11.05 8.94
N GLU A 50 3.87 -11.28 8.59
CA GLU A 50 3.17 -12.54 8.83
C GLU A 50 3.78 -13.70 8.02
N ALA A 51 4.15 -13.46 6.76
CA ALA A 51 4.81 -14.45 5.91
C ALA A 51 6.24 -14.78 6.35
N TRP A 52 7.01 -13.79 6.79
CA TRP A 52 8.37 -13.98 7.30
C TRP A 52 8.36 -14.62 8.68
N GLY A 53 7.45 -14.24 9.57
CA GLY A 53 7.31 -14.89 10.88
C GLY A 53 7.08 -16.41 10.78
N ALA A 54 6.48 -16.87 9.70
CA ALA A 54 6.26 -18.28 9.40
C ALA A 54 7.42 -18.99 8.65
N ASN A 55 8.40 -18.25 8.09
CA ASN A 55 9.39 -18.79 7.16
C ASN A 55 10.82 -18.28 7.43
N ASP A 56 11.80 -19.18 7.40
CA ASP A 56 13.20 -18.76 7.40
C ASP A 56 13.64 -18.23 6.02
N LEU A 57 13.97 -16.94 5.94
CA LEU A 57 14.50 -16.34 4.70
C LEU A 57 15.94 -16.80 4.43
N ALA A 58 16.21 -17.21 3.20
CA ALA A 58 17.57 -17.43 2.71
C ALA A 58 18.38 -16.11 2.71
N PRO A 59 19.72 -16.16 2.81
CA PRO A 59 20.55 -14.95 2.88
C PRO A 59 20.32 -13.94 1.74
N TYR A 60 20.11 -14.43 0.50
CA TYR A 60 19.84 -13.55 -0.64
C TYR A 60 18.48 -12.85 -0.53
N GLN A 61 17.45 -13.55 -0.01
CA GLN A 61 16.10 -12.98 0.19
C GLN A 61 16.13 -11.91 1.29
N ARG A 62 16.91 -12.14 2.35
CA ARG A 62 17.12 -11.13 3.42
C ARG A 62 17.79 -9.88 2.86
N TYR A 63 18.79 -10.04 1.99
CA TYR A 63 19.47 -8.92 1.36
C TYR A 63 18.54 -8.12 0.43
N GLU A 64 17.77 -8.82 -0.40
CA GLU A 64 16.79 -8.20 -1.29
C GLU A 64 15.70 -7.45 -0.51
N LEU A 65 15.11 -8.10 0.51
CA LEU A 65 14.13 -7.48 1.39
C LEU A 65 14.69 -6.24 2.11
N SER A 66 15.94 -6.31 2.58
CA SER A 66 16.62 -5.17 3.21
C SER A 66 16.68 -3.96 2.29
N ASN A 67 16.98 -4.15 1.00
CA ASN A 67 17.05 -3.06 0.03
C ASN A 67 15.67 -2.45 -0.24
N LEU A 68 14.64 -3.30 -0.36
CA LEU A 68 13.26 -2.86 -0.57
C LEU A 68 12.73 -2.05 0.62
N VAL A 69 12.99 -2.52 1.84
CA VAL A 69 12.62 -1.80 3.06
C VAL A 69 13.34 -0.46 3.13
N GLU A 70 14.64 -0.41 2.85
CA GLU A 70 15.35 0.87 2.92
C GLU A 70 14.76 1.89 1.93
N GLY A 71 14.40 1.46 0.72
CA GLY A 71 13.66 2.30 -0.24
C GLY A 71 12.33 2.81 0.33
N CYS A 72 11.58 1.95 1.03
CA CYS A 72 10.33 2.36 1.70
C CYS A 72 10.60 3.39 2.81
N ARG A 73 11.64 3.16 3.61
CA ARG A 73 12.04 4.04 4.72
C ARG A 73 12.42 5.43 4.21
N GLU A 74 13.19 5.50 3.13
CA GLU A 74 13.56 6.76 2.49
C GLU A 74 12.34 7.53 2.02
N VAL A 75 11.41 6.88 1.31
CA VAL A 75 10.17 7.54 0.83
C VAL A 75 9.31 8.04 1.98
N LEU A 76 9.18 7.26 3.06
CA LEU A 76 8.41 7.66 4.23
C LEU A 76 9.05 8.84 4.97
N ARG A 77 10.38 8.86 5.10
CA ARG A 77 11.10 10.00 5.69
C ARG A 77 10.99 11.26 4.85
N ASP A 78 11.08 11.14 3.53
CA ASP A 78 10.85 12.26 2.61
C ASP A 78 9.42 12.83 2.77
N LEU A 79 8.43 11.94 2.96
CA LEU A 79 7.05 12.35 3.21
C LEU A 79 6.89 13.04 4.56
N GLU A 80 7.50 12.52 5.64
CA GLU A 80 7.52 13.19 6.94
C GLU A 80 8.12 14.60 6.83
N HIS A 81 9.26 14.73 6.15
CA HIS A 81 9.90 16.03 5.96
C HIS A 81 9.02 17.00 5.17
N LYS A 82 8.28 16.52 4.16
CA LYS A 82 7.31 17.34 3.42
C LYS A 82 6.12 17.75 4.29
N LEU A 83 5.60 16.85 5.13
CA LEU A 83 4.57 17.16 6.13
C LEU A 83 5.04 18.25 7.11
N ASP A 84 6.26 18.12 7.63
CA ASP A 84 6.87 19.08 8.56
C ASP A 84 7.06 20.45 7.89
N LYS A 85 7.58 20.46 6.66
CA LYS A 85 7.75 21.68 5.85
C LYS A 85 6.41 22.36 5.61
N TYR A 86 5.37 21.61 5.25
CA TYR A 86 4.04 22.15 5.04
C TYR A 86 3.45 22.78 6.31
N GLN A 87 3.58 22.11 7.45
CA GLN A 87 3.10 22.61 8.73
C GLN A 87 3.82 23.89 9.18
N SER A 88 5.14 23.98 8.96
CA SER A 88 5.93 25.17 9.29
C SER A 88 5.61 26.37 8.37
N LEU A 89 5.18 26.11 7.13
CA LEU A 89 4.71 27.16 6.23
C LEU A 89 3.37 27.76 6.69
N GLY A 90 2.51 27.03 7.38
CA GLY A 90 1.28 27.58 7.99
C GLY A 90 0.44 28.43 7.02
N SER A 91 0.09 29.66 7.43
CA SER A 91 -0.59 30.66 6.58
C SER A 91 0.35 31.51 5.71
N ASN A 92 1.66 31.21 5.68
CA ASN A 92 2.66 31.99 4.95
C ASN A 92 2.68 31.74 3.43
N TRP A 93 1.69 31.01 2.92
CA TRP A 93 1.47 30.89 1.48
C TRP A 93 1.06 32.24 0.90
N LYS A 94 1.82 32.73 -0.09
CA LYS A 94 1.55 34.02 -0.75
C LYS A 94 0.23 33.99 -1.53
N SER A 95 -0.18 32.82 -2.02
CA SER A 95 -1.46 32.63 -2.70
C SER A 95 -1.89 31.15 -2.70
N PRO A 96 -3.19 30.84 -2.91
CA PRO A 96 -3.67 29.48 -3.14
C PRO A 96 -3.01 28.77 -4.33
N LEU A 97 -2.62 29.52 -5.36
CA LEU A 97 -1.93 28.99 -6.54
C LEU A 97 -0.53 28.47 -6.19
N ASP A 98 0.20 29.16 -5.31
CA ASP A 98 1.52 28.71 -4.86
C ASP A 98 1.43 27.41 -4.07
N ARG A 99 0.38 27.27 -3.25
CA ARG A 99 0.08 26.03 -2.53
C ARG A 99 -0.25 24.89 -3.49
N PHE A 100 -1.07 25.14 -4.50
CA PHE A 100 -1.40 24.14 -5.53
C PHE A 100 -0.16 23.69 -6.31
N ARG A 101 0.68 24.63 -6.75
CA ARG A 101 1.93 24.32 -7.45
C ARG A 101 2.87 23.51 -6.59
N TRP A 102 2.99 23.86 -5.31
CA TRP A 102 3.75 23.09 -4.35
C TRP A 102 3.22 21.65 -4.23
N ALA A 103 1.89 21.46 -4.14
CA ALA A 103 1.31 20.13 -4.12
C ALA A 103 1.61 19.34 -5.41
N ALA A 104 1.50 19.96 -6.58
CA ALA A 104 1.82 19.31 -7.85
C ALA A 104 3.32 18.93 -7.95
N GLU A 105 4.23 19.81 -7.53
CA GLU A 105 5.68 19.61 -7.65
C GLU A 105 6.24 18.67 -6.57
N ASP A 106 5.73 18.75 -5.34
CA ASP A 106 6.27 17.99 -4.20
C ASP A 106 5.43 16.76 -3.81
N ILE A 107 4.11 16.73 -4.00
CA ILE A 107 3.24 15.64 -3.51
C ILE A 107 3.00 14.58 -4.58
N ALA A 108 2.76 14.96 -5.83
CA ALA A 108 2.49 13.98 -6.90
C ALA A 108 3.64 12.96 -7.10
N PRO A 109 4.93 13.35 -7.10
CA PRO A 109 6.02 12.38 -7.17
C PRO A 109 6.08 11.45 -5.95
N MET A 110 5.62 11.90 -4.77
CA MET A 110 5.59 11.06 -3.58
C MET A 110 4.56 9.94 -3.71
N ARG A 111 3.39 10.23 -4.29
CA ARG A 111 2.37 9.23 -4.58
C ARG A 111 2.95 8.07 -5.38
N VAL A 112 3.56 8.39 -6.52
CA VAL A 112 4.14 7.40 -7.44
C VAL A 112 5.24 6.59 -6.74
N ARG A 113 6.12 7.23 -5.96
CA ARG A 113 7.16 6.53 -5.19
C ARG A 113 6.60 5.56 -4.15
N LEU A 114 5.57 5.96 -3.40
CA LEU A 114 4.92 5.09 -2.41
C LEU A 114 4.28 3.87 -3.08
N MET A 115 3.58 4.09 -4.19
CA MET A 115 2.92 3.01 -4.93
C MET A 115 3.91 2.02 -5.51
N HIS A 116 5.01 2.49 -6.10
CA HIS A 116 6.06 1.58 -6.58
C HIS A 116 6.67 0.76 -5.45
N ASN A 117 6.91 1.35 -4.28
CA ASN A 117 7.42 0.61 -3.13
C ASN A 117 6.43 -0.45 -2.64
N ALA A 118 5.13 -0.13 -2.59
CA ALA A 118 4.09 -1.10 -2.28
C ALA A 118 4.04 -2.26 -3.30
N VAL A 119 4.11 -1.94 -4.60
CA VAL A 119 4.20 -2.94 -5.67
C VAL A 119 5.44 -3.82 -5.50
N TYR A 120 6.64 -3.25 -5.38
CA TYR A 120 7.88 -4.02 -5.24
C TYR A 120 7.86 -4.95 -4.03
N LEU A 121 7.42 -4.46 -2.86
CA LEU A 121 7.29 -5.30 -1.68
C LEU A 121 6.24 -6.40 -1.86
N SER A 122 5.07 -6.09 -2.45
CA SER A 122 4.01 -7.08 -2.67
C SER A 122 4.43 -8.17 -3.69
N THR A 123 5.14 -7.79 -4.75
CA THR A 123 5.74 -8.73 -5.71
C THR A 123 6.78 -9.62 -5.03
N PHE A 124 7.64 -9.05 -4.18
CA PHE A 124 8.58 -9.82 -3.39
C PHE A 124 7.86 -10.81 -2.46
N ASN A 125 6.78 -10.37 -1.79
CA ASN A 125 5.98 -11.23 -0.92
C ASN A 125 5.36 -12.41 -1.68
N ALA A 126 4.77 -12.16 -2.85
CA ALA A 126 4.21 -13.20 -3.70
C ALA A 126 5.29 -14.19 -4.17
N ALA A 127 6.47 -13.70 -4.54
CA ALA A 127 7.60 -14.55 -4.92
C ALA A 127 8.11 -15.40 -3.74
N LEU A 128 8.14 -14.83 -2.53
CA LEU A 128 8.56 -15.50 -1.31
C LEU A 128 7.61 -16.64 -0.92
N THR A 129 6.32 -16.35 -0.87
CA THR A 129 5.25 -17.30 -0.48
C THR A 129 5.00 -18.37 -1.54
N SER A 130 5.37 -18.13 -2.81
CA SER A 130 5.29 -19.14 -3.87
C SER A 130 6.44 -20.16 -3.81
N ARG A 131 7.60 -19.80 -3.25
CA ARG A 131 8.80 -20.64 -3.20
C ARG A 131 8.99 -21.38 -1.86
N SER A 132 8.34 -20.90 -0.82
CA SER A 132 8.40 -21.48 0.53
C SER A 132 7.32 -22.55 0.71
N HIS A 133 7.38 -23.31 1.81
CA HIS A 133 6.31 -24.23 2.22
C HIS A 133 5.14 -23.47 2.88
N SER A 134 4.86 -22.24 2.43
CA SER A 134 3.74 -21.43 2.94
C SER A 134 2.41 -22.14 2.70
N ASP A 135 1.44 -21.86 3.57
CA ASP A 135 0.06 -22.29 3.38
C ASP A 135 -0.46 -21.75 2.03
N ARG A 136 -1.24 -22.58 1.31
CA ARG A 136 -1.87 -22.21 0.04
C ARG A 136 -2.70 -20.93 0.16
N ILE A 137 -3.32 -20.71 1.32
CA ILE A 137 -4.07 -19.48 1.62
C ILE A 137 -3.12 -18.28 1.56
N GLN A 138 -2.02 -18.31 2.32
CA GLN A 138 -1.03 -17.23 2.36
C GLN A 138 -0.41 -16.93 0.98
N SER A 139 -0.09 -17.97 0.19
CA SER A 139 0.41 -17.77 -1.18
C SER A 139 -0.63 -17.06 -2.05
N SER A 140 -1.91 -17.44 -1.94
CA SER A 140 -2.98 -16.79 -2.70
C SER A 140 -3.27 -15.35 -2.22
N GLU A 141 -3.20 -15.07 -0.92
CA GLU A 141 -3.31 -13.72 -0.36
C GLU A 141 -2.19 -12.80 -0.86
N ALA A 142 -0.95 -13.31 -0.92
CA ALA A 142 0.18 -12.55 -1.42
C ALA A 142 0.04 -12.21 -2.92
N GLN A 143 -0.43 -13.16 -3.74
CA GLN A 143 -0.70 -12.93 -5.16
C GLN A 143 -1.85 -11.93 -5.37
N ILE A 144 -2.92 -12.03 -4.58
CA ILE A 144 -4.06 -11.10 -4.63
C ILE A 144 -3.59 -9.69 -4.25
N LEU A 145 -2.83 -9.55 -3.17
CA LEU A 145 -2.29 -8.27 -2.72
C LEU A 145 -1.35 -7.64 -3.76
N GLN A 146 -0.49 -8.45 -4.39
CA GLN A 146 0.31 -8.00 -5.51
C GLN A 146 -0.59 -7.44 -6.62
N LYS A 147 -1.63 -8.18 -7.00
CA LYS A 147 -2.50 -7.76 -8.09
C LYS A 147 -3.27 -6.48 -7.78
N LEU A 148 -3.79 -6.32 -6.56
CA LEU A 148 -4.46 -5.10 -6.12
C LEU A 148 -3.54 -3.86 -6.25
N ASN A 149 -2.28 -3.98 -5.81
CA ASN A 149 -1.31 -2.89 -5.90
C ASN A 149 -0.92 -2.56 -7.35
N GLU A 150 -0.71 -3.58 -8.19
CA GLU A 150 -0.40 -3.40 -9.61
C GLU A 150 -1.53 -2.66 -10.35
N LEU A 151 -2.78 -3.10 -10.16
CA LEU A 151 -3.93 -2.48 -10.81
C LEU A 151 -4.13 -1.03 -10.36
N GLN A 152 -3.91 -0.75 -9.07
CA GLN A 152 -3.96 0.62 -8.57
C GLN A 152 -2.85 1.48 -9.18
N LEU A 153 -1.62 0.97 -9.30
CA LEU A 153 -0.50 1.68 -9.93
C LEU A 153 -0.77 1.96 -11.41
N GLU A 154 -1.19 0.96 -12.19
CA GLU A 154 -1.50 1.13 -13.61
C GLU A 154 -2.59 2.20 -13.82
N PHE A 155 -3.59 2.27 -12.93
CA PHE A 155 -4.63 3.30 -12.97
C PHE A 155 -4.05 4.70 -12.73
N GLN A 156 -3.23 4.86 -11.69
CA GLN A 156 -2.60 6.15 -11.37
C GLN A 156 -1.63 6.61 -12.46
N GLU A 157 -0.98 5.69 -13.17
CA GLU A 157 -0.14 5.99 -14.33
C GLU A 157 -0.93 6.26 -15.63
N GLY A 158 -2.27 6.16 -15.59
CA GLY A 158 -3.13 6.36 -16.76
C GLY A 158 -3.04 5.24 -17.80
N LYS A 159 -2.47 4.09 -17.43
CA LYS A 159 -2.31 2.91 -18.32
C LYS A 159 -3.58 2.07 -18.41
N ARG A 160 -4.54 2.29 -17.50
CA ARG A 160 -5.84 1.59 -17.48
C ARG A 160 -6.95 2.47 -16.90
N ALA A 161 -8.20 2.04 -17.11
CA ALA A 161 -9.37 2.60 -16.43
C ALA A 161 -9.38 2.26 -14.94
N ALA A 162 -10.12 3.04 -14.15
CA ALA A 162 -10.30 2.81 -12.72
C ALA A 162 -10.71 1.36 -12.43
N PRO A 163 -10.03 0.65 -11.52
CA PRO A 163 -10.41 -0.71 -11.18
C PRO A 163 -11.76 -0.74 -10.46
N ALA A 164 -12.48 -1.85 -10.58
CA ALA A 164 -13.80 -2.06 -9.98
C ALA A 164 -13.79 -1.83 -8.46
N PHE A 165 -12.70 -2.18 -7.78
CA PHE A 165 -12.56 -1.99 -6.33
C PHE A 165 -12.27 -0.53 -5.93
N SER A 166 -11.73 0.33 -6.81
CA SER A 166 -11.37 1.71 -6.43
C SER A 166 -12.54 2.68 -6.35
N LEU A 167 -13.71 2.28 -6.88
CA LEU A 167 -14.94 3.06 -6.88
C LEU A 167 -15.95 2.59 -5.83
N VAL A 168 -15.55 1.65 -4.99
CA VAL A 168 -16.42 1.08 -3.95
C VAL A 168 -16.59 2.07 -2.80
N THR A 169 -17.77 2.02 -2.19
CA THR A 169 -18.16 2.71 -0.95
C THR A 169 -18.60 1.68 0.08
N VAL A 170 -18.73 2.06 1.34
CA VAL A 170 -19.21 1.14 2.39
C VAL A 170 -20.57 0.52 2.04
N GLU A 171 -21.47 1.28 1.42
CA GLU A 171 -22.80 0.80 1.00
C GLU A 171 -22.78 -0.15 -0.20
N THR A 172 -21.74 -0.09 -1.04
CA THR A 172 -21.69 -0.83 -2.31
C THR A 172 -20.80 -2.05 -2.26
N LEU A 173 -19.91 -2.14 -1.28
CA LEU A 173 -18.95 -3.25 -1.12
C LEU A 173 -19.64 -4.61 -1.00
N ASP A 174 -20.84 -4.63 -0.40
CA ASP A 174 -21.56 -5.86 -0.09
C ASP A 174 -22.56 -6.26 -1.18
N LYS A 175 -22.65 -5.48 -2.27
CA LYS A 175 -23.50 -5.78 -3.41
C LYS A 175 -22.88 -6.88 -4.27
N GLU A 176 -23.70 -7.86 -4.65
CA GLU A 176 -23.27 -9.00 -5.48
C GLU A 176 -22.65 -8.55 -6.82
N GLU A 177 -23.22 -7.52 -7.46
CA GLU A 177 -22.69 -6.96 -8.70
C GLU A 177 -21.29 -6.36 -8.52
N THR A 178 -21.07 -5.62 -7.43
CA THR A 178 -19.75 -5.05 -7.09
C THR A 178 -18.72 -6.16 -6.96
N TRP A 179 -19.04 -7.20 -6.18
CA TRP A 179 -18.14 -8.33 -5.99
C TRP A 179 -17.90 -9.11 -7.28
N HIS A 180 -18.92 -9.28 -8.12
CA HIS A 180 -18.76 -9.90 -9.43
C HIS A 180 -17.73 -9.16 -10.29
N ASN A 181 -17.78 -7.82 -10.31
CA ASN A 181 -16.84 -6.99 -11.06
C ASN A 181 -15.41 -7.07 -10.50
N ILE A 182 -15.25 -7.04 -9.17
CA ILE A 182 -13.94 -7.20 -8.50
C ILE A 182 -13.34 -8.57 -8.83
N ILE A 183 -14.13 -9.66 -8.74
CA ILE A 183 -13.65 -11.01 -9.07
C ILE A 183 -13.18 -11.06 -10.53
N LYS A 184 -13.99 -10.55 -11.46
CA LYS A 184 -13.66 -10.55 -12.90
C LYS A 184 -12.36 -9.81 -13.18
N GLU A 185 -12.07 -8.76 -12.43
CA GLU A 185 -10.86 -7.96 -12.59
C GLU A 185 -9.61 -8.61 -11.99
N LEU A 186 -9.75 -9.30 -10.86
CA LEU A 186 -8.65 -10.02 -10.21
C LEU A 186 -8.34 -11.36 -10.90
N GLN A 187 -9.27 -11.89 -11.68
CA GLN A 187 -9.07 -13.11 -12.47
C GLN A 187 -7.92 -12.95 -13.46
N THR A 188 -6.91 -13.80 -13.30
CA THR A 188 -5.77 -13.89 -14.23
C THR A 188 -5.37 -15.36 -14.39
N LYS A 189 -4.36 -15.64 -15.22
CA LYS A 189 -3.85 -17.01 -15.36
C LYS A 189 -3.31 -17.59 -14.04
N ASP A 190 -2.84 -16.71 -13.14
CA ASP A 190 -2.23 -17.10 -11.87
C ASP A 190 -3.18 -16.94 -10.66
N LEU A 191 -4.35 -16.31 -10.85
CA LEU A 191 -5.39 -16.10 -9.83
C LEU A 191 -6.74 -16.65 -10.31
N ASP A 192 -7.12 -17.83 -9.81
CA ASP A 192 -8.39 -18.46 -10.15
C ASP A 192 -9.55 -18.01 -9.23
N THR A 193 -10.79 -18.18 -9.70
CA THR A 193 -12.01 -17.76 -8.97
C THR A 193 -12.12 -18.37 -7.57
N ARG A 194 -11.66 -19.61 -7.39
CA ARG A 194 -11.73 -20.28 -6.08
C ARG A 194 -10.79 -19.62 -5.09
N SER A 195 -9.57 -19.29 -5.53
CA SER A 195 -8.59 -18.58 -4.71
C SER A 195 -9.11 -17.19 -4.33
N ILE A 196 -9.71 -16.44 -5.26
CA ILE A 196 -10.31 -15.13 -4.97
C ILE A 196 -11.46 -15.26 -3.97
N SER A 197 -12.38 -16.21 -4.20
CA SER A 197 -13.56 -16.40 -3.34
C SER A 197 -13.19 -16.88 -1.94
N THR A 198 -12.14 -17.69 -1.81
CA THR A 198 -11.63 -18.17 -0.51
C THR A 198 -11.06 -17.00 0.31
N ASN A 199 -10.46 -16.02 -0.37
CA ASN A 199 -9.81 -14.86 0.25
C ASN A 199 -10.68 -13.59 0.21
N GLN A 200 -12.01 -13.74 0.10
CA GLN A 200 -12.92 -12.60 0.04
C GLN A 200 -12.78 -11.66 1.26
N GLY A 201 -12.59 -12.25 2.45
CA GLY A 201 -12.36 -11.49 3.69
C GLY A 201 -11.06 -10.68 3.66
N TYR A 202 -9.99 -11.24 3.09
CA TYR A 202 -8.70 -10.56 2.95
C TYR A 202 -8.80 -9.38 1.97
N ILE A 203 -9.45 -9.57 0.83
CA ILE A 203 -9.69 -8.49 -0.15
C ILE A 203 -10.54 -7.38 0.47
N ARG A 204 -11.61 -7.74 1.20
CA ARG A 204 -12.43 -6.77 1.94
C ARG A 204 -11.56 -5.98 2.92
N GLY A 205 -10.75 -6.66 3.74
CA GLY A 205 -9.86 -6.00 4.69
C GLY A 205 -8.89 -5.02 4.03
N TRP A 206 -8.37 -5.35 2.84
CA TRP A 206 -7.56 -4.42 2.07
C TRP A 206 -8.36 -3.21 1.59
N ILE A 207 -9.55 -3.40 1.00
CA ILE A 207 -10.41 -2.30 0.53
C ILE A 207 -10.79 -1.37 1.69
N ASP A 208 -11.22 -1.94 2.82
CA ASP A 208 -11.62 -1.18 4.00
C ASP A 208 -10.44 -0.34 4.53
N GLN A 209 -9.26 -0.95 4.67
CA GLN A 209 -8.08 -0.27 5.23
C GLN A 209 -7.44 0.72 4.25
N VAL A 210 -7.54 0.52 2.94
CA VAL A 210 -6.80 1.32 1.95
C VAL A 210 -7.68 2.37 1.30
N LEU A 211 -8.96 2.08 1.06
CA LEU A 211 -9.83 2.90 0.23
C LEU A 211 -10.96 3.60 1.01
N LEU A 212 -11.51 2.94 2.04
CA LEU A 212 -12.73 3.41 2.71
C LEU A 212 -12.49 4.18 4.02
N VAL A 213 -11.23 4.45 4.39
CA VAL A 213 -10.90 5.00 5.72
C VAL A 213 -11.35 6.45 5.96
N ASP A 214 -11.93 7.11 4.95
CA ASP A 214 -12.39 8.50 5.01
C ASP A 214 -13.88 8.64 5.42
N GLU A 215 -14.66 7.57 5.55
CA GLU A 215 -16.11 7.68 5.83
C GLU A 215 -16.47 7.93 7.31
N ASP A 216 -15.54 7.76 8.26
CA ASP A 216 -15.79 7.97 9.70
C ASP A 216 -15.45 9.39 10.22
N ALA A 217 -15.05 10.32 9.35
CA ALA A 217 -14.56 11.64 9.78
C ALA A 217 -15.65 12.74 9.88
N ASP A 218 -16.91 12.43 9.53
CA ASP A 218 -18.05 13.36 9.58
C ASP A 218 -19.13 12.91 10.60
N THR A 219 -18.72 12.58 11.83
CA THR A 219 -19.64 12.51 12.99
C THR A 219 -19.14 13.28 14.20
#